data_AF-A0A5C6WAX2-F1
#
_entry.id   AF-A0A5C6WAX2-F1
#
_cell.length_a   1.000
_cell.length_b   1.000
_cell.length_c   1.000
_cell.angle_alpha   90.00
_cell.angle_beta   90.00
_cell.angle_gamma   90.00
#
_symmetry.space_group_name_H-M   'P 1'
#
loop_
_entity.id
_entity.type
_entity.pdbx_description
1 polymer ?
#
loop_
_entity_poly.entity_id
_entity_poly.type
_entity_poly.pdbx_seq_one_letter_code
_entity_poly.pdbx_strand_id
1 'polypeptide(L)'
;MNFFYRLLFFSMLSVLAILLISKATELWLVATNVNGNGIGIDFFGLKINDSVQAKEIPKYAIGFFIASFLAIGGGFFIISRSALKTKNKTVN
;
A
#
# COMPACT_ATOMS: atom_id res chain seq x y z
N MET A 1 -2.62 -22.45 -8.22
CA MET A 1 -3.51 -21.30 -8.00
C MET A 1 -4.22 -20.99 -9.29
N ASN A 2 -5.55 -21.12 -9.34
CA ASN A 2 -6.32 -20.88 -10.57
C ASN A 2 -6.18 -19.42 -10.99
N PHE A 3 -6.33 -19.16 -12.29
CA PHE A 3 -6.24 -17.81 -12.86
C PHE A 3 -7.16 -16.81 -12.13
N PHE A 4 -8.38 -17.24 -11.80
CA PHE A 4 -9.35 -16.46 -11.02
C PHE A 4 -8.83 -16.04 -9.63
N TYR A 5 -8.24 -16.96 -8.86
CA TYR A 5 -7.68 -16.63 -7.54
C TYR A 5 -6.52 -15.62 -7.62
N ARG A 6 -5.74 -15.66 -8.71
CA ARG A 6 -4.66 -14.68 -8.92
C ARG A 6 -5.19 -13.30 -9.25
N LEU A 7 -6.23 -13.21 -10.09
CA LEU A 7 -6.88 -11.94 -10.39
C LEU A 7 -7.57 -11.36 -9.15
N LEU A 8 -8.26 -12.20 -8.37
CA LEU A 8 -8.90 -11.80 -7.11
C LEU A 8 -7.86 -11.26 -6.11
N PHE A 9 -6.75 -11.98 -5.93
CA PHE A 9 -5.68 -11.55 -5.02
C PHE A 9 -5.03 -10.23 -5.47
N PHE A 10 -4.80 -10.07 -6.78
CA PHE A 10 -4.28 -8.82 -7.34
C PHE A 10 -5.26 -7.64 -7.13
N SER A 11 -6.56 -7.87 -7.35
CA SER A 11 -7.59 -6.86 -7.10
C SER A 11 -7.61 -6.43 -5.64
N MET A 12 -7.51 -7.38 -4.71
CA MET A 12 -7.45 -7.09 -3.27
C MET A 12 -6.18 -6.30 -2.88
N LEU A 13 -5.01 -6.64 -3.44
CA LEU A 13 -3.77 -5.86 -3.27
C LEU A 13 -3.90 -4.44 -3.83
N SER A 14 -4.60 -4.27 -4.95
CA SER A 14 -4.82 -2.96 -5.55
C SER A 14 -5.68 -2.06 -4.66
N VAL A 15 -6.77 -2.61 -4.10
CA VAL A 15 -7.61 -1.89 -3.13
C VAL A 15 -6.79 -1.49 -1.90
N LEU A 16 -5.98 -2.41 -1.35
CA LEU A 16 -5.11 -2.13 -0.22
C LEU A 16 -4.11 -1.00 -0.55
N ALA A 17 -3.51 -1.04 -1.74
CA ALA A 17 -2.57 0.00 -2.16
C ALA A 17 -3.23 1.38 -2.29
N ILE A 18 -4.46 1.46 -2.81
CA ILE A 18 -5.22 2.71 -2.87
C ILE A 18 -5.45 3.25 -1.45
N LEU A 19 -5.86 2.40 -0.50
CA LEU A 19 -6.06 2.81 0.90
C LEU A 19 -4.76 3.32 1.55
N LEU A 20 -3.64 2.64 1.30
CA LEU A 20 -2.32 3.07 1.79
C LEU A 20 -1.91 4.42 1.21
N ILE A 21 -2.13 4.65 -0.09
CA ILE A 21 -1.84 5.94 -0.75
C ILE A 21 -2.74 7.04 -0.17
N SER A 22 -4.05 6.79 -0.03
CA SER A 22 -4.97 7.77 0.56
C SER A 22 -4.52 8.19 1.95
N LYS A 23 -4.12 7.23 2.82
CA LYS A 23 -3.63 7.56 4.16
C LYS A 23 -2.29 8.28 4.12
N ALA A 24 -1.38 7.90 3.22
CA ALA A 24 -0.11 8.60 3.03
C ALA A 24 -0.33 10.08 2.67
N THR A 25 -1.24 10.36 1.72
CA THR A 25 -1.59 11.73 1.32
C THR A 25 -2.26 12.51 2.45
N GLU A 26 -3.18 11.88 3.19
CA GLU A 26 -3.81 12.48 4.37
C GLU A 26 -2.76 12.88 5.41
N LEU A 27 -1.85 11.97 5.78
CA LEU A 27 -0.77 12.23 6.72
C LEU A 27 0.16 13.36 6.23
N TRP A 28 0.43 13.40 4.92
CA TRP A 28 1.27 14.46 4.33
C TRP A 28 0.61 15.84 4.43
N LEU A 29 -0.70 15.92 4.16
CA LEU A 29 -1.47 17.16 4.26
C LEU A 29 -1.63 17.61 5.71
N VAL A 30 -1.81 16.68 6.64
CA VAL A 30 -1.89 17.02 8.06
C VAL A 30 -0.54 17.49 8.57
N ALA A 31 0.57 16.83 8.18
CA ALA A 31 1.92 17.19 8.62
C ALA A 31 2.30 18.66 8.36
N THR A 32 1.78 19.29 7.31
CA THR A 32 2.06 20.71 7.00
C THR A 32 1.26 21.68 7.86
N ASN A 33 0.26 21.21 8.61
CA ASN A 33 -0.69 22.04 9.35
C ASN A 33 -0.81 21.68 10.85
N VAL A 34 0.08 20.82 11.38
CA VAL A 34 0.06 20.44 12.81
C VAL A 34 0.84 21.44 13.65
N ASN A 35 0.16 22.07 14.61
CA ASN A 35 0.73 23.04 15.57
C ASN A 35 1.62 22.41 16.66
N GLY A 36 2.36 21.33 16.35
CA GLY A 36 3.32 20.72 17.26
C GLY A 36 2.75 19.80 18.36
N ASN A 37 1.43 19.78 18.58
CA ASN A 37 0.80 18.95 19.64
C ASN A 37 0.72 17.44 19.32
N GLY A 38 1.16 17.04 18.13
CA GLY A 38 1.10 15.67 17.64
C GLY A 38 -0.31 15.21 17.27
N ILE A 39 -0.40 14.16 16.46
CA ILE A 39 -1.67 13.53 16.06
C ILE A 39 -1.59 12.02 16.29
N GLY A 40 -2.72 11.39 16.57
CA GLY A 40 -2.84 9.93 16.48
C GLY A 40 -2.82 9.48 15.02
N ILE A 41 -2.21 8.32 14.75
CA ILE A 41 -2.23 7.69 13.44
C ILE A 41 -3.04 6.40 13.53
N ASP A 42 -4.10 6.33 12.74
CA ASP A 42 -4.97 5.19 12.58
C ASP A 42 -4.96 4.68 11.14
N PHE A 43 -5.09 3.38 10.94
CA PHE A 43 -5.26 2.78 9.63
C PHE A 43 -6.23 1.62 9.72
N PHE A 44 -7.22 1.60 8.82
CA PHE A 44 -8.20 0.50 8.74
C PHE A 44 -8.96 0.26 10.06
N GLY A 45 -9.26 1.34 10.80
CA GLY A 45 -9.93 1.28 12.10
C GLY A 45 -9.03 0.85 13.27
N LEU A 46 -7.75 0.58 13.01
CA LEU A 46 -6.77 0.26 14.04
C LEU A 46 -5.87 1.47 14.31
N LYS A 47 -5.72 1.82 15.58
CA LYS A 47 -4.73 2.81 16.00
C LYS A 47 -3.34 2.20 15.92
N ILE A 48 -2.46 2.81 15.14
CA ILE A 48 -1.05 2.43 15.04
C ILE A 48 -0.28 3.10 16.17
N ASN A 49 -0.56 4.38 16.41
CA ASN A 49 0.07 5.14 17.47
C ASN A 49 -0.88 6.23 17.98
N ASP A 50 -0.96 6.38 19.29
CA ASP A 50 -1.89 7.31 19.94
C ASP A 50 -1.42 8.77 19.83
N SER A 51 -0.11 9.01 19.74
CA SER A 51 0.42 10.36 19.53
C SER A 51 1.78 10.34 18.84
N VAL A 52 1.83 10.94 17.66
CA VAL A 52 3.03 11.12 16.85
C VAL A 52 3.34 12.60 16.74
N GLN A 53 4.55 12.98 17.13
CA GLN A 53 5.01 14.37 17.02
C GLN A 53 4.94 14.84 15.57
N ALA A 54 4.63 16.12 15.34
CA ALA A 54 4.49 16.69 13.99
C ALA A 54 5.68 16.39 13.06
N LYS A 55 6.89 16.37 13.62
CA LYS A 55 8.16 16.10 12.93
C LYS A 55 8.28 14.66 12.41
N GLU A 56 7.55 13.73 13.03
CA GLU A 56 7.59 12.30 12.72
C GLU A 56 6.48 11.91 11.72
N ILE A 57 5.40 12.67 11.61
CA ILE A 57 4.26 12.41 10.70
C ILE A 57 4.70 12.17 9.24
N PRO A 58 5.61 12.98 8.65
CA PRO A 58 6.07 12.72 7.29
C PRO A 58 6.75 11.36 7.11
N LYS A 59 7.45 10.85 8.14
CA LYS A 59 8.08 9.53 8.08
C LYS A 59 7.03 8.42 7.98
N TYR A 60 5.92 8.54 8.72
CA TYR A 60 4.81 7.61 8.60
C TYR A 60 4.15 7.70 7.21
N ALA A 61 3.93 8.91 6.69
CA ALA A 61 3.41 9.11 5.33
C ALA A 61 4.28 8.40 4.28
N ILE A 62 5.61 8.55 4.37
CA ILE A 62 6.57 7.85 3.50
C ILE A 62 6.46 6.33 3.67
N GLY A 63 6.33 5.83 4.89
CA GLY A 63 6.15 4.40 5.17
C GLY A 63 4.91 3.83 4.48
N PHE A 64 3.76 4.52 4.60
CA PHE A 64 2.52 4.15 3.90
C PHE A 64 2.68 4.21 2.38
N PHE A 65 3.38 5.21 1.85
CA PHE A 65 3.64 5.34 0.43
C PHE A 65 4.50 4.19 -0.10
N ILE A 66 5.61 3.85 0.57
CA ILE A 66 6.47 2.71 0.21
C ILE A 66 5.68 1.39 0.28
N ALA A 67 4.88 1.20 1.33
CA ALA A 67 4.04 0.01 1.48
C ALA A 67 3.06 -0.17 0.30
N SER A 68 2.51 0.93 -0.24
CA SER A 68 1.63 0.87 -1.40
C SER A 68 2.35 0.37 -2.68
N PHE A 69 3.58 0.84 -2.92
CA PHE A 69 4.39 0.35 -4.04
C PHE A 69 4.77 -1.11 -3.89
N LEU A 70 5.08 -1.56 -2.68
CA LEU A 70 5.36 -2.97 -2.42
C LEU A 70 4.12 -3.85 -2.65
N ALA A 71 2.94 -3.39 -2.25
CA ALA A 71 1.69 -4.09 -2.51
C ALA A 71 1.41 -4.24 -4.02
N ILE A 72 1.50 -3.14 -4.77
CA ILE A 72 1.30 -3.16 -6.23
C ILE A 72 2.39 -3.98 -6.92
N GLY A 73 3.66 -3.77 -6.56
CA GLY A 73 4.81 -4.47 -7.11
C GLY A 73 4.74 -5.98 -6.89
N GLY A 74 4.36 -6.43 -5.70
CA GLY A 74 4.10 -7.83 -5.40
C GLY A 74 2.96 -8.40 -6.25
N GLY A 75 1.89 -7.64 -6.44
CA GLY A 75 0.79 -7.99 -7.33
C GLY A 75 1.25 -8.18 -8.80
N PHE A 76 2.02 -7.22 -9.32
CA PHE A 76 2.58 -7.31 -10.67
C PHE A 76 3.51 -8.51 -10.83
N PHE A 77 4.38 -8.76 -9.85
CA PHE A 77 5.28 -9.91 -9.88
C PHE A 77 4.51 -11.24 -9.99
N ILE A 78 3.41 -11.37 -9.23
CA ILE A 78 2.53 -12.53 -9.32
C ILE A 78 1.98 -12.67 -10.73
N ILE A 79 1.44 -11.61 -11.33
CA ILE A 79 0.87 -11.61 -12.69
C ILE A 79 1.93 -11.96 -13.76
N SER A 80 3.05 -11.23 -13.75
CA SER A 80 4.15 -11.35 -14.73
C SER A 80 4.73 -12.76 -14.80
N ARG A 81 4.93 -13.42 -13.66
CA ARG A 81 5.47 -14.80 -13.64
C ARG A 81 4.58 -15.80 -14.39
N SER A 82 3.28 -15.59 -14.43
CA SER A 82 2.38 -16.49 -15.18
C SER A 82 2.25 -16.16 -16.64
N ALA A 83 2.35 -14.88 -17.03
CA ALA A 83 2.34 -14.54 -18.44
C ALA A 83 3.52 -15.23 -19.17
N LEU A 84 4.68 -15.27 -18.51
CA LEU A 84 5.86 -15.99 -18.98
C LEU A 84 5.65 -17.52 -19.03
N LYS A 85 4.99 -18.10 -18.03
CA LYS A 85 4.73 -19.56 -17.99
C LYS A 85 3.74 -20.02 -19.05
N THR A 86 2.72 -19.22 -19.37
CA THR A 86 1.75 -19.53 -20.43
C THR A 86 2.42 -19.50 -21.81
N LYS A 87 3.31 -18.54 -22.06
CA LYS A 87 4.01 -18.40 -23.34
C LYS A 87 4.91 -19.60 -23.68
N ASN A 88 5.55 -20.21 -22.67
CA ASN A 88 6.40 -21.39 -22.87
C ASN A 88 5.61 -22.69 -23.14
N LYS A 89 4.31 -22.73 -22.81
CA LYS A 89 3.48 -23.93 -23.00
C LYS A 89 2.81 -24.00 -24.38
N THR A 90 2.84 -22.89 -25.12
CA THR A 90 2.27 -22.76 -26.47
C THR A 90 3.33 -22.89 -27.57
N VAL A 91 4.62 -22.98 -27.21
CA VAL A 91 5.76 -23.05 -28.15
C VAL A 91 6.43 -24.44 -28.13
N ASN A 92 5.88 -25.39 -27.38
CA ASN A 92 6.33 -26.78 -27.28
C ASN A 92 5.10 -27.69 -27.49
#